data_AF-A0A3N5V3X4-F1
#
_entry.id   AF-A0A3N5V3X4-F1
#
_cell.length_a   1.000
_cell.length_b   1.000
_cell.length_c   1.000
_cell.angle_alpha   90.00
_cell.angle_beta   90.00
_cell.angle_gamma   90.00
#
_symmetry.space_group_name_H-M   'P 1'
#
loop_
_entity.id
_entity.type
_entity.pdbx_description
1 polymer ?
#
loop_
_entity_poly.entity_id
_entity_poly.type
_entity_poly.pdbx_seq_one_letter_code
_entity_poly.pdbx_strand_id
1 'polypeptide(L)' 'SLSLDDRLQEIERSIIVDALTKTGGVQTRATELLGINQRSLWHRIKKLNIDVKGTKNLEM' A
#
# COMPACT_ATOMS: atom_id res chain seq x y z
N SER A 1 12.03 -20.76 -6.79
CA SER A 1 11.38 -19.92 -7.82
C SER A 1 10.15 -19.30 -7.18
N LEU A 2 10.01 -17.96 -7.15
CA LEU A 2 8.76 -17.33 -6.72
C LEU A 2 7.66 -17.63 -7.75
N SER A 3 6.44 -17.88 -7.27
CA SER A 3 5.28 -18.03 -8.16
C SER A 3 4.89 -16.68 -8.79
N LEU A 4 4.06 -16.72 -9.84
CA LEU A 4 3.46 -15.50 -10.42
C LEU A 4 2.68 -14.71 -9.35
N ASP A 5 1.94 -15.42 -8.50
CA ASP A 5 1.12 -14.82 -7.45
C ASP A 5 1.97 -14.09 -6.40
N ASP A 6 3.14 -14.64 -6.06
CA ASP A 6 4.06 -13.99 -5.12
C ASP A 6 4.59 -12.67 -5.71
N ARG A 7 4.95 -12.68 -7.00
CA ARG A 7 5.47 -11.48 -7.69
C ARG A 7 4.41 -10.40 -7.83
N LEU A 8 3.17 -10.78 -8.13
CA LEU A 8 2.06 -9.84 -8.18
C LEU A 8 1.79 -9.21 -6.81
N GLN A 9 1.89 -9.99 -5.73
CA GLN A 9 1.74 -9.47 -4.36
C GLN A 9 2.87 -8.50 -3.98
N GLU A 10 4.11 -8.78 -4.37
CA GLU A 10 5.24 -7.85 -4.14
C GLU A 10 5.06 -6.52 -4.88
N ILE A 11 4.67 -6.58 -6.16
CA ILE A 11 4.39 -5.38 -6.96
C ILE A 11 3.23 -4.58 -6.34
N GLU A 12 2.14 -5.25 -5.99
CA GLU A 12 0.98 -4.63 -5.35
C GLU A 12 1.36 -3.96 -4.02
N ARG A 13 2.15 -4.66 -3.18
CA ARG A 13 2.66 -4.13 -1.91
C ARG A 13 3.48 -2.86 -2.13
N SER A 14 4.41 -2.88 -3.08
CA SER A 14 5.28 -1.75 -3.40
C SER A 14 4.47 -0.51 -3.80
N ILE A 15 3.48 -0.68 -4.68
CA ILE A 15 2.60 0.41 -5.15
C ILE A 15 1.80 1.01 -3.98
N ILE A 16 1.25 0.17 -3.10
CA ILE A 16 0.47 0.64 -1.94
C ILE A 16 1.37 1.38 -0.94
N VAL A 17 2.56 0.85 -0.65
CA VAL A 17 3.51 1.50 0.27
C VAL A 17 3.95 2.85 -0.29
N ASP A 18 4.27 2.94 -1.58
CA ASP A 18 4.65 4.19 -2.24
C ASP A 18 3.53 5.24 -2.17
N ALA A 19 2.28 4.87 -2.45
CA ALA A 19 1.14 5.77 -2.32
C ALA A 19 0.90 6.23 -0.87
N LEU A 20 1.06 5.32 0.11
CA LEU A 20 0.98 5.67 1.53
C LEU A 20 2.12 6.62 1.94
N THR A 21 3.35 6.37 1.51
CA THR A 21 4.50 7.24 1.81
C THR A 21 4.29 8.63 1.23
N LYS A 22 3.95 8.76 -0.06
CA LYS A 22 3.65 10.03 -0.74
C LYS A 22 2.52 10.84 -0.10
N THR A 23 1.70 10.22 0.73
CA THR A 23 0.56 10.84 1.40
C THR A 23 0.75 10.98 2.90
N GLY A 24 1.95 10.70 3.42
CA GLY A 24 2.23 10.74 4.86
C GLY A 24 1.40 9.74 5.67
N GLY A 25 1.09 8.59 5.08
CA GLY A 25 0.25 7.53 5.66
C GLY A 25 -1.26 7.85 5.69
N VAL A 26 -1.71 8.91 5.01
CA VAL A 26 -3.14 9.26 4.94
C VAL A 26 -3.85 8.36 3.92
N GLN A 27 -4.48 7.29 4.40
CA GLN A 27 -5.13 6.28 3.55
C GLN A 27 -6.15 6.86 2.56
N THR A 28 -6.95 7.86 2.96
CA THR A 28 -7.93 8.50 2.06
C THR A 28 -7.25 9.20 0.88
N ARG A 29 -6.08 9.80 1.07
CA ARG A 29 -5.31 10.40 -0.03
C ARG A 29 -4.62 9.32 -0.87
N ALA A 30 -4.14 8.25 -0.23
CA ALA A 30 -3.58 7.12 -0.96
C ALA A 30 -4.62 6.47 -1.89
N THR A 31 -5.89 6.41 -1.48
CA THR A 31 -6.96 5.90 -2.36
C THR A 31 -7.19 6.76 -3.60
N GLU A 32 -7.02 8.09 -3.48
CA GLU A 32 -7.12 9.02 -4.60
C GLU A 32 -5.98 8.78 -5.60
N LEU A 33 -4.73 8.62 -5.12
CA LEU A 33 -3.58 8.31 -5.98
C LEU A 33 -3.71 6.95 -6.67
N LEU A 34 -4.25 5.96 -5.98
CA LEU A 34 -4.38 4.59 -6.49
C LEU A 34 -5.62 4.40 -7.39
N GLY A 35 -6.57 5.34 -7.39
CA GLY A 35 -7.81 5.21 -8.14
C GLY A 35 -8.71 4.07 -7.66
N ILE A 36 -8.68 3.74 -6.36
CA ILE A 36 -9.50 2.67 -5.76
C ILE A 36 -10.31 3.20 -4.58
N ASN A 37 -11.32 2.46 -4.14
CA ASN A 37 -12.05 2.82 -2.93
C ASN A 37 -11.29 2.43 -1.64
N GLN A 38 -11.68 3.04 -0.52
CA GLN A 38 -11.04 2.83 0.78
C GLN A 38 -11.19 1.41 1.33
N ARG A 39 -12.34 0.76 1.12
CA ARG A 39 -12.55 -0.64 1.55
C ARG A 39 -11.56 -1.57 0.85
N SER A 40 -11.35 -1.39 -0.46
CA SER A 40 -10.37 -2.14 -1.23
C SER A 40 -8.96 -1.94 -0.69
N LEU A 41 -8.55 -0.69 -0.41
CA LEU A 41 -7.24 -0.42 0.17
C LEU A 41 -7.08 -1.09 1.54
N TRP A 42 -8.08 -1.01 2.42
CA TRP A 42 -8.06 -1.65 3.73
C TRP A 42 -7.85 -3.17 3.65
N HIS A 43 -8.58 -3.84 2.76
CA HIS A 43 -8.41 -5.28 2.55
C HIS A 43 -7.00 -5.63 2.04
N ARG A 44 -6.45 -4.84 1.13
CA ARG A 44 -5.10 -5.05 0.58
C ARG A 44 -4.03 -4.84 1.65
N ILE A 45 -4.14 -3.78 2.47
CA ILE A 45 -3.24 -3.53 3.61
C ILE A 45 -3.23 -4.72 4.57
N LYS A 46 -4.41 -5.25 4.91
CA LYS A 46 -4.54 -6.42 5.80
C LYS A 46 -3.96 -7.69 5.15
N LYS A 47 -4.31 -7.97 3.90
CA LYS A 47 -3.86 -9.16 3.16
C LYS A 47 -2.33 -9.17 3.00
N LEU A 48 -1.77 -8.03 2.64
CA LEU A 48 -0.34 -7.87 2.39
C LEU A 48 0.44 -7.55 3.67
N ASN A 49 -0.19 -7.46 4.85
CA ASN A 49 0.48 -7.13 6.10
C ASN A 49 1.35 -5.85 6.01
N ILE A 50 0.76 -4.75 5.52
CA ILE A 50 1.44 -3.46 5.33
C ILE A 50 1.35 -2.65 6.63
N ASP A 51 2.50 -2.19 7.14
CA ASP A 51 2.54 -1.27 8.28
C ASP A 51 2.37 0.18 7.82
N VAL A 52 1.15 0.69 7.95
CA VAL A 52 0.80 2.07 7.61
C VAL A 52 1.44 3.09 8.58
N LYS A 53 1.78 2.69 9.82
CA LYS A 53 2.43 3.62 10.76
C LYS A 53 3.89 3.83 10.37
N GLY A 54 4.56 2.77 9.91
CA GLY A 54 5.92 2.84 9.39
C GLY A 54 6.08 3.75 8.17
N THR A 55 5.05 3.87 7.32
CA THR A 55 5.13 4.73 6.12
C THR A 55 5.14 6.23 6.42
N LYS A 56 4.84 6.66 7.65
CA LYS A 56 4.99 8.07 8.07
C LYS A 56 6.43 8.53 8.22
N ASN A 57 7.36 7.59 8.42
CA ASN A 57 8.72 7.91 8.86
C ASN A 57 9.76 7.91 7.73
N LEU A 58 9.36 7.62 6.48
CA LEU A 58 10.30 7.54 5.35
C LEU A 58 10.64 8.89 4.71
N GLU A 59 9.93 9.97 5.05
CA GLU A 59 10.18 11.33 4.52
C GLU A 59 10.75 12.30 5.57
N MET A 60 11.19 11.80 6.75
CA MET A 60 11.91 12.59 7.75
C MET A 60 13.42 12.44 7.62
#